data_AF-A0AAU6AY15-F1
#
_entry.id   AF-A0AAU6AY15-F1
#
_cell.length_a   1.000
_cell.length_b   1.000
_cell.length_c   1.000
_cell.angle_alpha   90.00
_cell.angle_beta   90.00
_cell.angle_gamma   90.00
#
_symmetry.space_group_name_H-M   'P 1'
#
loop_
_entity.id
_entity.type
_entity.pdbx_description
1 polymer ?
#
loop_
_entity_poly.entity_id
_entity_poly.type
_entity_poly.pdbx_seq_one_letter_code
_entity_poly.pdbx_strand_id
1 'polypeptide(L)'
;MKSRRDMRKLKTALLAGAAGTRFYSGDLRQAASLHNARLYPLLVLFEQRGWITNGWDEPEAGEDQPRPWYVLTDLGRREMTRP
;
A
#
# COMPACT_ATOMS: atom_id res chain seq x y z
N MET A 1 -1.34 21.06 -5.78
CA MET A 1 -2.06 19.81 -6.11
C MET A 1 -1.10 18.61 -6.03
N LYS A 2 -0.92 18.02 -4.82
CA LYS A 2 0.12 17.00 -4.53
C LYS A 2 -0.37 15.53 -4.67
N SER A 3 -1.68 15.26 -4.74
CA SER A 3 -2.19 13.88 -4.62
C SER A 3 -2.03 13.00 -5.87
N ARG A 4 -2.11 13.52 -7.10
CA ARG A 4 -1.97 12.68 -8.32
C ARG A 4 -0.56 12.09 -8.48
N ARG A 5 0.48 12.85 -8.16
CA ARG A 5 1.87 12.36 -8.21
C ARG A 5 2.10 11.28 -7.16
N ASP A 6 1.67 11.53 -5.92
CA ASP A 6 1.84 10.59 -4.82
C ASP A 6 1.01 9.31 -5.07
N MET A 7 -0.19 9.43 -5.64
CA MET A 7 -1.00 8.30 -6.07
C MET A 7 -0.28 7.44 -7.13
N ARG A 8 0.34 8.06 -8.15
CA ARG A 8 1.12 7.32 -9.15
C ARG A 8 2.30 6.57 -8.52
N LYS A 9 3.06 7.22 -7.64
CA LYS A 9 4.19 6.57 -6.96
C LYS A 9 3.74 5.36 -6.14
N LEU A 10 2.63 5.48 -5.41
CA LEU A 10 2.09 4.37 -4.64
C LEU A 10 1.59 3.23 -5.54
N LYS A 11 0.90 3.55 -6.64
CA LYS A 11 0.51 2.54 -7.64
C LYS A 11 1.72 1.78 -8.18
N THR A 12 2.78 2.49 -8.56
CA THR A 12 4.03 1.88 -9.05
C THR A 12 4.65 0.96 -8.00
N ALA A 13 4.70 1.39 -6.73
CA ALA A 13 5.24 0.56 -5.64
C ALA A 13 4.45 -0.74 -5.45
N LEU A 14 3.11 -0.67 -5.46
CA LEU A 14 2.25 -1.84 -5.31
C LEU A 14 2.29 -2.78 -6.52
N LEU A 15 2.40 -2.23 -7.74
CA LEU A 15 2.47 -3.02 -8.97
C LEU A 15 3.81 -3.72 -9.19
N ALA A 16 4.86 -3.34 -8.45
CA ALA A 16 6.18 -3.96 -8.54
C ALA A 16 6.22 -5.40 -7.98
N GLY A 17 5.26 -5.80 -7.14
CA GLY A 17 5.17 -7.14 -6.59
C GLY A 17 4.35 -8.12 -7.43
N ALA A 18 4.59 -9.42 -7.20
CA ALA A 18 3.76 -10.50 -7.71
C ALA A 18 2.35 -10.47 -7.11
N ALA A 19 1.40 -11.20 -7.71
CA ALA A 19 0.06 -11.36 -7.13
C ALA A 19 0.15 -11.99 -5.72
N GLY A 20 -0.64 -11.47 -4.78
CA GLY A 20 -0.62 -11.92 -3.38
C GLY A 20 0.57 -11.43 -2.54
N THR A 21 1.48 -10.62 -3.10
CA THR A 21 2.59 -10.03 -2.32
C THR A 21 2.04 -9.15 -1.20
N ARG A 22 2.50 -9.40 0.03
CA ARG A 22 2.29 -8.52 1.18
C ARG A 22 3.30 -7.39 1.14
N PHE A 23 2.81 -6.17 1.31
CA PHE A 23 3.63 -4.97 1.43
C PHE A 23 3.42 -4.35 2.80
N TYR A 24 4.51 -4.12 3.53
CA TYR A 24 4.43 -3.41 4.80
C TYR A 24 4.41 -1.90 4.58
N SER A 25 3.79 -1.17 5.50
CA SER A 25 3.72 0.31 5.43
C SER A 25 5.12 0.95 5.30
N GLY A 26 6.12 0.38 5.97
CA GLY A 26 7.52 0.80 5.90
C GLY A 26 8.11 0.65 4.48
N ASP A 27 7.88 -0.49 3.84
CA ASP A 27 8.37 -0.77 2.49
C ASP A 27 7.70 0.14 1.46
N LEU A 28 6.39 0.33 1.57
CA LEU A 28 5.63 1.23 0.70
C LEU A 28 6.09 2.68 0.85
N ARG A 29 6.39 3.11 2.07
CA ARG A 29 6.94 4.44 2.35
C ARG A 29 8.25 4.66 1.60
N GLN A 30 9.16 3.69 1.68
CA GLN A 30 10.47 3.74 1.04
C GLN A 30 10.34 3.68 -0.49
N ALA A 31 9.64 2.66 -1.02
CA ALA A 31 9.46 2.45 -2.45
C ALA A 31 8.74 3.60 -3.15
N ALA A 32 7.67 4.14 -2.53
CA ALA A 32 6.95 5.29 -3.08
C ALA A 32 7.60 6.64 -2.74
N SER A 33 8.65 6.67 -1.91
CA SER A 33 9.27 7.89 -1.39
C SER A 33 8.24 8.90 -0.87
N LEU A 34 7.33 8.41 -0.02
CA LEU A 34 6.24 9.18 0.58
C LEU A 34 6.47 9.35 2.08
N HIS A 35 5.91 10.43 2.63
CA HIS A 35 5.81 10.58 4.08
C HIS A 35 4.56 9.86 4.60
N ASN A 36 4.56 9.38 5.85
CA ASN A 36 3.41 8.69 6.46
C ASN A 36 2.10 9.48 6.35
N ALA A 37 2.15 10.79 6.61
CA ALA A 37 1.00 11.70 6.49
C ALA A 37 0.40 11.77 5.06
N ARG A 38 1.12 11.29 4.04
CA ARG A 38 0.65 11.22 2.64
C ARG A 38 0.35 9.80 2.22
N LEU A 39 1.08 8.83 2.74
CA LEU A 39 0.90 7.40 2.48
C LEU A 39 -0.44 6.91 3.04
N TYR A 40 -0.70 7.13 4.33
CA TYR A 40 -1.88 6.55 4.99
C TYR A 40 -3.22 7.01 4.38
N PRO A 41 -3.45 8.30 4.07
CA PRO A 41 -4.67 8.70 3.37
C PRO A 41 -4.84 8.04 2.00
N LEU A 42 -3.75 7.75 1.28
CA LEU A 42 -3.82 7.04 0.00
C LEU A 42 -4.11 5.55 0.18
N LEU A 43 -3.57 4.91 1.22
CA LEU A 43 -3.86 3.51 1.55
C LEU A 43 -5.34 3.34 1.92
N VAL A 44 -5.86 4.20 2.79
CA VAL A 44 -7.31 4.23 3.13
C VAL A 44 -8.15 4.42 1.87
N LEU A 45 -7.75 5.35 0.99
CA LEU A 45 -8.46 5.59 -0.26
C LEU A 45 -8.43 4.37 -1.21
N PHE A 46 -7.33 3.62 -1.25
CA PHE A 46 -7.20 2.44 -2.09
C PHE A 46 -8.00 1.26 -1.53
N GLU A 47 -8.02 1.11 -0.21
CA GLU A 47 -8.83 0.12 0.50
C GLU A 47 -10.33 0.37 0.30
N GLN A 48 -10.79 1.61 0.47
CA GLN A 48 -12.19 2.00 0.21
C GLN A 48 -12.63 1.73 -1.24
N ARG A 49 -11.68 1.73 -2.19
CA ARG A 49 -11.93 1.38 -3.60
C ARG A 49 -11.85 -0.12 -3.88
N GLY A 50 -11.54 -0.93 -2.87
CA GLY A 50 -11.30 -2.37 -3.01
C GLY A 50 -10.03 -2.69 -3.81
N TRP A 51 -9.11 -1.73 -3.96
CA TRP A 51 -7.87 -1.92 -4.72
C TRP A 51 -6.80 -2.65 -3.93
N ILE A 52 -6.83 -2.49 -2.60
CA ILE A 52 -5.98 -3.24 -1.68
C ILE A 52 -6.86 -3.82 -0.58
N THR A 53 -6.37 -4.87 0.06
CA THR A 53 -6.82 -5.32 1.37
C THR A 53 -5.69 -5.13 2.37
N ASN A 54 -6.01 -5.02 3.65
CA ASN A 54 -5.01 -4.87 4.70
C ASN A 54 -5.19 -5.97 5.76
N GLY A 55 -4.18 -6.06 6.61
CA GLY A 55 -4.26 -6.78 7.86
C GLY A 55 -3.08 -6.41 8.74
N TRP A 56 -2.99 -7.09 9.86
CA TRP A 56 -1.93 -6.90 10.84
C TRP A 56 -1.26 -8.25 11.05
N ASP A 57 0.07 -8.27 11.07
CA ASP A 57 0.76 -9.45 11.58
C ASP A 57 0.66 -9.47 13.11
N GLU A 58 0.65 -10.67 13.68
CA GLU A 58 0.82 -10.82 15.12
C GLU A 58 2.19 -10.25 15.51
N PRO A 59 2.27 -9.49 16.61
CA PRO A 59 3.55 -8.95 17.06
C PRO A 59 4.49 -10.10 17.40
N GLU A 60 5.65 -10.15 16.74
CA GLU A 60 6.72 -11.08 17.12
C GLU A 60 7.26 -10.74 18.52
N ALA A 61 7.86 -11.71 19.19
CA ALA A 61 8.42 -11.51 20.52
C ALA A 61 9.50 -10.40 20.50
N GLY A 62 9.19 -9.27 21.12
CA GLY A 62 10.06 -8.09 21.16
C GLY A 62 9.59 -6.91 20.28
N GLU A 63 8.47 -7.05 19.57
CA GLU A 63 7.82 -5.92 18.89
C GLU A 63 6.69 -5.32 19.74
N ASP A 64 6.74 -4.00 19.94
CA ASP A 64 5.73 -3.29 20.73
C ASP A 64 4.39 -3.14 19.98
N GLN A 65 4.37 -3.28 18.65
CA GLN A 65 3.17 -3.04 17.84
C GLN A 65 3.03 -3.99 16.64
N PRO A 66 1.81 -4.46 16.33
CA PRO A 66 1.49 -5.17 15.10
C PRO A 66 1.91 -4.38 13.86
N ARG A 67 2.52 -5.05 12.88
CA ARG A 67 2.90 -4.42 11.61
C ARG A 67 1.75 -4.51 10.60
N PRO A 68 1.25 -3.38 10.07
CA PRO A 68 0.22 -3.41 9.05
C PRO A 68 0.82 -3.85 7.71
N TRP A 69 0.19 -4.83 7.09
CA TRP A 69 0.49 -5.27 5.72
C TRP A 69 -0.68 -4.95 4.80
N TYR A 70 -0.36 -4.81 3.51
CA TYR A 70 -1.29 -4.52 2.44
C TYR A 70 -1.07 -5.47 1.28
N VAL A 71 -2.15 -5.99 0.68
CA VAL A 71 -2.09 -6.84 -0.50
C VAL A 71 -2.90 -6.20 -1.62
N LEU A 72 -2.31 -6.15 -2.82
CA LEU A 72 -3.01 -5.71 -4.02
C LEU A 72 -4.07 -6.74 -4.42
N THR A 73 -5.32 -6.31 -4.58
CA THR A 73 -6.41 -7.18 -5.05
C THR A 73 -6.37 -7.33 -6.58
N ASP A 74 -7.08 -8.31 -7.11
CA ASP A 74 -7.24 -8.45 -8.57
C ASP A 74 -7.93 -7.22 -9.19
N LEU A 75 -8.92 -6.64 -8.49
CA LEU A 75 -9.55 -5.40 -8.90
C LEU A 75 -8.54 -4.26 -8.93
N GLY A 76 -7.76 -4.09 -7.87
CA GLY A 76 -6.74 -3.06 -7.77
C GLY A 76 -5.70 -3.18 -8.87
N ARG A 77 -5.22 -4.39 -9.16
CA ARG A 77 -4.27 -4.63 -10.26
C ARG A 77 -4.86 -4.16 -11.59
N ARG A 78 -6.10 -4.52 -11.91
CA ARG A 78 -6.79 -4.10 -13.15
C ARG A 78 -6.96 -2.59 -13.22
N GLU A 79 -7.42 -1.94 -12.14
CA GLU A 79 -7.68 -0.50 -12.12
C GLU A 79 -6.39 0.36 -12.09
N MET A 80 -5.29 -0.18 -11.55
CA MET A 80 -4.01 0.53 -11.48
C MET A 80 -3.20 0.45 -12.78
N THR A 81 -3.40 -0.57 -13.60
CA THR A 81 -2.73 -0.71 -14.92
C THR A 81 -3.46 0.00 -16.05
N ARG A 82 -4.65 0.54 -15.81
CA ARG A 82 -5.39 1.32 -16.82
C ARG A 82 -4.64 2.61 -17.16
N PRO A 83 -4.61 3.00 -18.45
CA PRO A 83 -3.94 4.22 -18.92
C PRO A 83 -4.57 5.50 -18.37
#